data_AF-L9Y535-F1
#
_entry.id   AF-L9Y535-F1
#
_cell.length_a   1.000
_cell.length_b   1.000
_cell.length_c   1.000
_cell.angle_alpha   90.00
_cell.angle_beta   90.00
_cell.angle_gamma   90.00
#
_symmetry.space_group_name_H-M   'P 1'
#
loop_
_entity.id
_entity.type
_entity.pdbx_description
1 polymer ?
#
loop_
_entity_poly.entity_id
_entity_poly.type
_entity_poly.pdbx_seq_one_letter_code
_entity_poly.pdbx_strand_id
1 'polypeptide(L)' 'MVQRDITGIDLESRLADYVATIDRYDLLLGLIPTGFVTAVLAGRLLDLPVETTLLWGVAVAAIALVDGLFVRPPSRPRDV' A
#
# COMPACT_ATOMS: atom_id res chain seq x y z
N MET A 1 -4.48 39.39 14.27
CA MET A 1 -5.37 38.40 13.63
C MET A 1 -4.52 37.58 12.66
N VAL A 2 -4.29 36.30 12.94
CA VAL A 2 -3.51 35.42 12.05
C VAL A 2 -4.41 35.07 10.87
N GLN A 3 -4.12 35.64 9.71
CA GLN A 3 -4.74 35.26 8.46
C GLN A 3 -4.22 33.87 8.12
N ARG A 4 -5.02 32.84 8.43
CA ARG A 4 -4.75 31.48 7.96
C ARG A 4 -4.88 31.53 6.44
N ASP A 5 -3.78 31.25 5.76
CA ASP A 5 -3.80 31.05 4.32
C ASP A 5 -4.55 29.74 4.05
N ILE A 6 -5.72 29.83 3.42
CA ILE A 6 -6.62 28.69 3.13
C ILE A 6 -6.32 28.13 1.72
N THR A 7 -5.30 28.66 1.03
CA THR A 7 -4.99 28.31 -0.37
C THR A 7 -4.09 27.07 -0.50
N GLY A 8 -4.21 26.37 -1.63
CA GLY A 8 -3.71 25.01 -1.90
C GLY A 8 -2.21 24.71 -1.67
N ILE A 9 -1.40 25.72 -1.32
CA ILE A 9 0.02 25.56 -0.97
C ILE A 9 0.18 24.73 0.33
N ASP A 10 -0.75 24.85 1.29
CA ASP A 10 -0.75 24.01 2.51
C ASP A 10 -1.04 22.54 2.20
N LEU A 11 -2.00 22.26 1.30
CA LEU A 11 -2.38 20.89 0.96
C LEU A 11 -1.24 20.16 0.22
N GLU A 12 -0.64 20.81 -0.78
CA GLU A 12 0.48 20.23 -1.52
C GLU A 12 1.67 19.92 -0.60
N SER A 13 2.00 20.85 0.31
CA SER A 13 3.08 20.65 1.28
C SER A 13 2.77 19.50 2.23
N ARG A 14 1.52 19.40 2.71
CA ARG A 14 1.08 18.31 3.61
C ARG A 14 1.03 16.96 2.92
N LEU A 15 0.65 16.91 1.64
CA LEU A 15 0.69 15.69 0.86
C LEU A 15 2.15 15.27 0.60
N ALA A 16 3.03 16.22 0.29
CA ALA A 16 4.45 15.96 0.15
C ALA A 16 5.06 15.41 1.45
N ASP A 17 4.73 16.01 2.60
CA ASP A 17 5.15 15.52 3.91
C ASP A 17 4.61 14.12 4.20
N TYR A 18 3.32 13.87 3.93
CA TYR A 18 2.71 12.56 4.13
C TYR A 18 3.37 11.49 3.24
N VAL A 19 3.56 11.79 1.95
CA VAL A 19 4.24 10.88 1.02
C VAL A 19 5.69 10.65 1.44
N ALA A 20 6.37 11.65 2.00
CA ALA A 20 7.71 11.51 2.54
C ALA A 20 7.77 10.59 3.78
N THR A 21 6.66 10.42 4.50
CA THR A 21 6.58 9.45 5.61
C THR A 21 6.26 8.03 5.17
N ILE A 22 5.81 7.82 3.93
CA ILE A 22 5.49 6.48 3.41
C ILE A 22 6.79 5.69 3.31
N ASP A 23 6.83 4.58 4.03
CA ASP A 23 7.95 3.65 3.96
C ASP A 23 7.64 2.42 3.09
N ARG A 24 8.63 1.53 2.97
CA ARG A 24 8.47 0.28 2.22
C ARG A 24 7.35 -0.60 2.80
N TYR A 25 7.18 -0.64 4.11
CA TYR A 25 6.19 -1.51 4.75
C TYR A 25 4.78 -0.97 4.53
N ASP A 26 4.59 0.34 4.48
CA ASP A 26 3.32 0.96 4.09
C ASP A 26 2.94 0.59 2.64
N LEU A 27 3.93 0.58 1.73
CA LEU A 27 3.72 0.13 0.36
C LEU A 27 3.39 -1.37 0.28
N LEU A 28 4.06 -2.22 1.06
CA LEU A 28 3.74 -3.66 1.13
C LEU A 28 2.34 -3.90 1.71
N LEU A 29 1.95 -3.14 2.74
CA LEU A 29 0.61 -3.19 3.32
C LEU A 29 -0.46 -2.73 2.33
N GLY A 30 -0.18 -1.68 1.54
CA GLY A 30 -1.05 -1.22 0.47
C GLY A 30 -1.11 -2.18 -0.73
N LEU A 31 -0.05 -2.94 -1.00
CA LEU A 31 0.04 -3.89 -2.10
C LEU A 31 -0.95 -5.06 -1.95
N ILE A 32 -1.20 -5.50 -0.72
CA ILE A 32 -2.13 -6.62 -0.44
C ILE A 32 -3.57 -6.29 -0.88
N PRO A 33 -4.25 -5.24 -0.35
CA PRO A 33 -5.61 -4.92 -0.76
C PRO A 33 -5.69 -4.49 -2.22
N THR A 34 -4.69 -3.77 -2.74
CA THR A 34 -4.67 -3.40 -4.17
C THR A 34 -4.56 -4.63 -5.07
N GLY A 35 -3.76 -5.64 -4.69
CA GLY A 35 -3.68 -6.92 -5.40
C GLY A 35 -5.00 -7.69 -5.45
N PHE A 36 -5.80 -7.67 -4.38
CA PHE A 36 -7.14 -8.27 -4.42
C PHE A 36 -8.11 -7.48 -5.27
N VAL A 37 -8.08 -6.14 -5.21
CA VAL A 37 -8.93 -5.28 -6.05
C VAL A 37 -8.61 -5.49 -7.52
N THR A 38 -7.32 -5.55 -7.90
CA THR A 38 -6.92 -5.80 -9.30
C THR A 38 -7.30 -7.21 -9.74
N ALA A 39 -7.19 -8.21 -8.87
CA ALA A 39 -7.62 -9.57 -9.19
C ALA A 39 -9.14 -9.67 -9.43
N VAL A 40 -9.95 -8.99 -8.62
CA VAL A 40 -11.41 -8.91 -8.83
C VAL A 40 -11.72 -8.20 -10.14
N LEU A 41 -11.05 -7.08 -10.41
CA LEU A 41 -11.27 -6.32 -11.64
C LEU A 41 -10.89 -7.15 -12.88
N ALA A 42 -9.74 -7.82 -12.84
CA ALA A 42 -9.32 -8.74 -13.90
C ALA A 42 -10.31 -9.89 -14.08
N GLY A 43 -10.79 -10.46 -12.97
CA GLY A 43 -11.82 -11.50 -12.98
C GLY A 43 -13.09 -11.10 -13.69
N ARG A 44 -13.57 -9.87 -13.44
CA ARG A 44 -14.75 -9.32 -14.10
C ARG A 44 -14.52 -8.98 -15.57
N LEU A 45 -13.35 -8.46 -15.92
CA LEU A 45 -13.03 -8.05 -17.29
C LEU A 45 -12.77 -9.25 -18.22
N LEU A 46 -12.29 -10.36 -17.66
CA LEU A 46 -11.88 -11.56 -18.38
C LEU A 46 -12.80 -12.76 -18.14
N ASP A 47 -13.91 -12.58 -17.41
CA ASP A 47 -14.85 -13.62 -16.98
C ASP A 47 -14.16 -14.85 -16.36
N LEU A 48 -13.16 -14.61 -15.50
CA LEU A 48 -12.42 -15.69 -14.85
C LEU A 48 -13.19 -16.28 -13.66
N PRO A 49 -12.99 -17.58 -13.36
CA PRO A 49 -13.50 -18.19 -12.14
C PRO A 49 -13.00 -17.46 -10.89
N VAL A 50 -13.84 -17.43 -9.86
CA VAL A 50 -13.55 -16.78 -8.59
C VAL A 50 -12.30 -17.39 -7.94
N GLU A 51 -12.13 -18.71 -8.04
CA GLU A 51 -10.97 -19.45 -7.54
C GLU A 51 -9.66 -18.95 -8.18
N THR A 52 -9.66 -18.70 -9.50
CA THR A 52 -8.49 -18.19 -10.23
C THR A 52 -8.12 -16.79 -9.78
N THR A 53 -9.12 -15.92 -9.59
CA THR A 53 -8.89 -14.53 -9.14
C THR A 53 -8.41 -14.48 -7.69
N LEU A 54 -8.97 -15.31 -6.82
CA LEU A 54 -8.53 -15.47 -5.43
C LEU A 54 -7.09 -15.98 -5.36
N LEU A 55 -6.74 -16.99 -6.16
CA LEU A 55 -5.38 -17.51 -6.22
C LEU A 55 -4.37 -16.41 -6.60
N TRP A 56 -4.75 -15.55 -7.55
CA TRP A 56 -3.95 -14.38 -7.93
C TRP A 56 -3.75 -13.39 -6.76
N GLY A 57 -4.83 -13.00 -6.09
CA GLY A 57 -4.75 -12.09 -4.94
C GLY A 57 -3.90 -12.67 -3.81
N VAL A 58 -4.06 -13.96 -3.52
CA VAL A 58 -3.27 -14.69 -2.50
C VAL A 58 -1.79 -14.76 -2.90
N ALA A 59 -1.48 -15.00 -4.17
CA ALA A 59 -0.09 -15.04 -4.63
C ALA A 59 0.61 -13.68 -4.42
N VAL A 60 -0.05 -12.57 -4.76
CA VAL A 60 0.48 -11.21 -4.51
C VAL A 60 0.65 -10.95 -3.01
N ALA A 61 -0.36 -11.30 -2.20
CA ALA A 61 -0.30 -11.15 -0.76
C ALA A 61 0.84 -11.97 -0.12
N ALA A 62 1.05 -13.20 -0.60
CA ALA A 62 2.13 -14.06 -0.14
C ALA A 62 3.50 -13.45 -0.44
N ILE A 63 3.71 -12.88 -1.62
CA ILE A 63 4.96 -12.19 -1.97
C ILE A 63 5.20 -11.01 -1.02
N ALA A 64 4.18 -10.18 -0.77
CA ALA A 64 4.29 -9.04 0.13
C ALA A 64 4.63 -9.46 1.57
N LEU A 65 3.98 -10.53 2.05
CA LEU A 65 4.25 -11.12 3.37
C LEU A 65 5.67 -11.70 3.45
N VAL A 66 6.11 -12.45 2.44
CA VAL A 66 7.45 -13.04 2.41
C VAL A 66 8.52 -11.93 2.46
N ASP A 67 8.34 -10.91 1.64
CA ASP A 67 9.26 -9.77 1.56
C ASP A 67 9.31 -8.96 2.88
N GLY A 68 8.14 -8.68 3.45
CA GLY A 68 8.00 -7.87 4.66
C GLY A 68 8.35 -8.59 5.96
N LEU A 69 8.19 -9.91 6.03
CA LEU A 69 8.42 -10.68 7.26
C LEU A 69 9.74 -11.43 7.28
N PHE A 70 10.27 -11.84 6.12
CA PHE A 70 11.43 -12.75 6.08
C PHE A 70 12.63 -12.15 5.34
N VAL A 71 12.43 -11.45 4.22
CA VAL A 71 13.56 -10.94 3.41
C VAL A 71 14.16 -9.69 4.03
N ARG A 72 13.34 -8.70 4.38
CA ARG A 72 13.78 -7.50 5.11
C ARG A 72 12.71 -7.14 6.14
N PRO A 73 12.74 -7.81 7.30
CA PRO A 73 11.81 -7.53 8.38
C PRO A 73 12.04 -6.13 8.97
N PRO A 74 10.98 -5.50 9.51
CA PRO A 74 11.13 -4.23 10.22
C PRO A 74 12.09 -4.41 11.39
N SER A 75 13.15 -3.60 11.40
CA SER A 75 14.08 -3.55 12.52
C SER A 75 13.40 -2.78 13.64
N ARG A 76 13.34 -3.36 14.84
CA ARG A 76 12.91 -2.60 16.02
C ARG A 76 13.85 -1.38 16.16
N PRO A 77 13.34 -0.16 16.39
CA PRO A 77 14.19 0.95 16.81
C PRO A 77 15.00 0.46 18.00
N ARG A 78 16.33 0.55 17.93
CA ARG A 78 17.16 0.31 19.10
C ARG A 78 17.00 1.53 19.98
N ASP A 79 16.11 1.42 20.96
CA ASP A 79 16.13 2.33 22.09
C ASP A 79 17.53 2.22 22.70
N VAL A 80 18.20 3.37 22.83
CA VAL A 80 19.59 3.55 23.24
C VAL A 80 19.86 2.97 24.63
#